data_AF-A0A6M0BGP9-F1
#
_entry.id   AF-A0A6M0BGP9-F1
#
_cell.length_a   1.000
_cell.length_b   1.000
_cell.length_c   1.000
_cell.angle_alpha   90.00
_cell.angle_beta   90.00
_cell.angle_gamma   90.00
#
_symmetry.space_group_name_H-M   'P 1'
#
loop_
_entity.id
_entity.type
_entity.pdbx_description
1 polymer ?
#
loop_
_entity_poly.entity_id
_entity_poly.type
_entity_poly.pdbx_seq_one_letter_code
_entity_poly.pdbx_strand_id
1 'polypeptide(L)'
;MEELILEKNKVEDDFEVGDALLLNKFVWHRSAPLREGKLPSRMAYTIRFVDSQARYGKNFLDDFNYMVKAMGDDPLTSFGYKLTDLKEGDLISKSKFV
;
A
#
# COMPACT_ATOMS: atom_id res chain seq x y z
N MET A 1 -16.51 16.52 -9.48
CA MET A 1 -16.59 17.40 -8.28
C MET A 1 -15.56 16.98 -7.24
N GLU A 2 -15.46 15.68 -6.92
CA GLU A 2 -14.46 15.13 -6.00
C GLU A 2 -13.01 15.39 -6.43
N GLU A 3 -12.69 15.17 -7.70
CA GLU A 3 -11.34 15.43 -8.25
C GLU A 3 -10.90 16.89 -8.05
N LEU A 4 -11.83 17.84 -8.21
CA LEU A 4 -11.55 19.27 -8.01
C LEU A 4 -11.26 19.60 -6.54
N ILE A 5 -11.90 18.89 -5.60
CA ILE A 5 -11.63 19.03 -4.16
C ILE A 5 -10.27 18.43 -3.82
N LEU A 6 -9.95 17.25 -4.33
CA LEU A 6 -8.67 16.59 -4.09
C LEU A 6 -7.50 17.42 -4.65
N GLU A 7 -7.62 17.91 -5.89
CA GLU A 7 -6.58 18.73 -6.52
C GLU A 7 -6.39 20.09 -5.81
N LYS A 8 -7.46 20.69 -5.29
CA LYS A 8 -7.39 21.94 -4.54
C LYS A 8 -6.70 21.79 -3.17
N ASN A 9 -6.84 20.62 -2.54
CA ASN A 9 -6.35 20.38 -1.17
C ASN A 9 -5.10 19.49 -1.14
N LYS A 10 -4.53 19.11 -2.29
CA LYS A 10 -3.33 18.28 -2.32
C LYS A 10 -2.15 19.04 -1.71
N VAL A 11 -1.32 18.31 -0.97
CA VAL A 11 -0.02 18.75 -0.50
C VAL A 11 1.01 17.81 -1.12
N GLU A 12 2.09 18.38 -1.64
CA GLU A 12 3.24 17.62 -2.14
C GLU A 12 4.36 17.74 -1.12
N ASP A 13 4.81 16.60 -0.61
CA ASP A 13 5.92 16.50 0.31
C ASP A 13 7.22 16.25 -0.46
N ASP A 14 8.28 16.95 -0.07
CA ASP A 14 9.65 16.73 -0.55
C ASP A 14 10.46 16.09 0.58
N PHE A 15 11.08 14.95 0.30
CA PHE A 15 11.74 14.12 1.31
C PHE A 15 13.23 14.01 1.05
N GLU A 16 14.03 14.23 2.09
CA GLU A 16 15.46 13.95 2.10
C GLU A 16 15.76 12.52 2.57
N VAL A 17 16.98 12.05 2.34
CA VAL A 17 17.40 10.72 2.81
C VAL A 17 17.36 10.68 4.33
N GLY A 18 16.50 9.81 4.87
CA GLY A 18 16.28 9.64 6.31
C GLY A 18 14.92 10.15 6.79
N ASP A 19 14.22 10.95 5.97
CA ASP A 19 12.85 11.35 6.29
C ASP A 19 11.88 10.16 6.20
N ALA A 20 10.83 10.23 7.00
CA ALA A 20 9.81 9.21 7.07
C ALA A 20 8.41 9.82 6.95
N LEU A 21 7.59 9.25 6.08
CA LEU A 21 6.18 9.54 5.99
C LEU A 21 5.39 8.47 6.75
N LEU A 22 4.70 8.87 7.82
CA LEU A 22 3.71 8.04 8.49
C LEU A 22 2.32 8.40 7.99
N LEU A 23 1.67 7.47 7.30
CA LEU A 23 0.31 7.65 6.77
C LEU A 23 -0.60 6.49 7.17
N ASN A 24 -1.86 6.81 7.45
CA ASN A 24 -2.89 5.79 7.62
C ASN A 24 -3.28 5.25 6.24
N LYS A 25 -3.53 3.93 6.11
CA LYS A 25 -3.93 3.29 4.84
C LYS A 25 -5.16 3.91 4.17
N PHE A 26 -5.99 4.63 4.91
CA PHE A 26 -7.19 5.32 4.41
C PHE A 26 -6.92 6.74 3.90
N VAL A 27 -5.67 7.22 3.97
CA VAL A 27 -5.27 8.50 3.38
C VAL A 27 -5.17 8.34 1.88
N TRP A 28 -5.96 9.13 1.15
CA TRP A 28 -5.83 9.26 -0.29
C TRP A 28 -4.51 9.94 -0.62
N HIS A 29 -3.70 9.27 -1.43
CA HIS A 29 -2.39 9.76 -1.85
C HIS A 29 -2.12 9.35 -3.29
N ARG A 30 -1.22 10.09 -3.95
CA ARG A 30 -0.73 9.80 -5.30
C ARG A 30 0.74 10.17 -5.38
N SER A 31 1.47 9.51 -6.27
CA SER A 31 2.86 9.87 -6.56
C SER A 31 2.94 10.82 -7.75
N ALA A 32 3.80 11.83 -7.64
CA ALA A 32 4.21 12.61 -8.81
C ALA A 32 5.21 11.79 -9.65
N PRO A 33 5.18 11.89 -10.99
CA PRO A 33 6.17 11.23 -11.85
C PRO A 33 7.58 11.76 -11.55
N LEU A 34 8.58 10.87 -11.57
CA LEU A 34 9.97 11.28 -11.47
C LEU A 34 10.36 11.95 -12.79
N ARG A 35 10.59 13.26 -12.77
CA ARG A 35 11.04 14.03 -13.93
C ARG A 35 12.56 13.97 -14.04
N GLU A 36 13.09 14.35 -15.20
CA GLU A 36 14.54 14.50 -15.39
C GLU A 36 15.13 15.45 -14.34
N GLY A 37 16.27 15.07 -13.77
CA GLY A 37 16.90 15.80 -12.68
C GLY A 37 18.15 15.11 -12.15
N LYS A 38 18.62 15.56 -10.98
CA LYS A 38 19.86 15.03 -10.36
C LYS A 38 19.72 13.58 -9.89
N LEU A 39 18.51 13.16 -9.52
CA LEU A 39 18.26 11.82 -9.00
C LEU A 39 17.86 10.87 -10.15
N PRO A 40 18.65 9.82 -10.42
CA PRO A 40 18.31 8.84 -11.45
C PRO A 40 17.18 7.90 -11.03
N SER A 41 16.86 7.81 -9.74
CA SER A 41 15.80 6.99 -9.18
C SER A 41 15.35 7.50 -7.81
N ARG A 42 14.20 7.02 -7.33
CA ARG A 42 13.72 7.20 -5.95
C ARG A 42 13.56 5.84 -5.30
N MET A 43 14.17 5.66 -4.14
CA MET A 43 14.03 4.46 -3.32
C MET A 43 13.37 4.82 -2.01
N ALA A 44 12.42 3.98 -1.59
CA ALA A 44 11.75 4.09 -0.31
C ALA A 44 11.63 2.71 0.35
N TYR A 45 11.80 2.67 1.67
CA TYR A 45 11.52 1.49 2.47
C TYR A 45 10.13 1.64 3.11
N THR A 46 9.25 0.68 2.86
CA THR A 46 7.89 0.70 3.43
C THR A 46 7.79 -0.28 4.58
N ILE A 47 7.33 0.20 5.74
CA ILE A 47 6.97 -0.61 6.90
C ILE A 47 5.48 -0.38 7.18
N ARG A 48 4.73 -1.47 7.40
CA ARG A 48 3.31 -1.40 7.74
C ARG A 48 3.12 -1.93 9.15
N PHE A 49 2.56 -1.09 10.02
CA PHE A 49 2.12 -1.49 11.35
C PHE A 49 0.65 -1.88 11.30
N VAL A 50 0.31 -2.99 11.95
CA VAL A 50 -1.06 -3.46 12.11
C VAL A 50 -1.32 -3.72 13.58
N ASP A 51 -2.59 -3.62 13.98
CA ASP A 51 -2.98 -3.95 15.35
C ASP A 51 -2.68 -5.42 15.68
N SER A 52 -2.40 -5.71 16.95
CA SER A 52 -2.11 -7.06 17.44
C SER A 52 -3.26 -8.05 17.20
N GLN A 53 -4.48 -7.56 17.05
CA GLN A 53 -5.69 -8.35 16.75
C GLN A 53 -6.06 -8.33 15.26
N ALA A 54 -5.20 -7.79 14.40
CA ALA A 54 -5.44 -7.77 12.96
C ALA A 54 -5.55 -9.20 12.40
N ARG A 55 -6.57 -9.40 11.56
CA ARG A 55 -6.91 -10.71 11.00
C ARG A 55 -6.64 -10.77 9.51
N TYR A 56 -6.22 -11.93 9.05
CA TYR A 56 -5.99 -12.22 7.66
C TYR A 56 -7.32 -12.39 6.91
N GLY A 57 -7.57 -11.49 5.95
CA GLY A 57 -8.75 -11.52 5.09
C GLY A 57 -8.40 -12.07 3.71
N LYS A 58 -8.32 -13.40 3.60
CA LYS A 58 -8.03 -14.10 2.34
C LYS A 58 -9.11 -13.84 1.28
N ASN A 59 -10.38 -13.90 1.66
CA ASN A 59 -11.48 -13.69 0.71
C ASN A 59 -11.43 -12.28 0.13
N PHE A 60 -11.25 -11.27 1.00
CA PHE A 60 -11.08 -9.89 0.57
C PHE A 60 -9.87 -9.72 -0.35
N LEU A 61 -8.74 -10.37 -0.02
CA LEU A 61 -7.54 -10.36 -0.87
C LEU A 61 -7.83 -10.95 -2.24
N ASP A 62 -8.48 -12.11 -2.32
CA ASP A 62 -8.81 -12.79 -3.57
C ASP A 62 -9.76 -11.96 -4.43
N ASP A 63 -10.84 -11.45 -3.84
CA ASP A 63 -11.85 -10.63 -4.51
C ASP A 63 -11.24 -9.33 -5.04
N PHE A 64 -10.42 -8.66 -4.23
CA PHE A 64 -9.72 -7.45 -4.66
C PHE A 64 -8.78 -7.72 -5.83
N ASN A 65 -7.97 -8.79 -5.76
CA ASN A 65 -7.06 -9.14 -6.85
C ASN A 65 -7.81 -9.54 -8.13
N TYR A 66 -8.96 -10.20 -8.01
CA TYR A 66 -9.81 -10.49 -9.15
C TYR A 66 -10.31 -9.21 -9.82
N MET A 67 -10.81 -8.24 -9.03
CA MET A 67 -11.27 -6.95 -9.56
C MET A 67 -10.14 -6.16 -10.23
N VAL A 68 -8.97 -6.05 -9.60
CA VAL A 68 -7.81 -5.32 -10.16
C VAL A 68 -7.41 -5.90 -11.52
N LYS A 69 -7.32 -7.24 -11.62
CA LYS A 69 -7.03 -7.92 -12.89
C LYS A 69 -8.11 -7.67 -13.94
N ALA A 70 -9.38 -7.66 -13.55
CA ALA A 70 -10.49 -7.39 -14.46
C ALA A 70 -10.47 -5.95 -15.00
N MET A 71 -9.88 -5.01 -14.25
CA MET A 71 -9.67 -3.61 -14.68
C MET A 71 -8.43 -3.42 -15.58
N GLY A 72 -7.65 -4.48 -15.81
CA GLY A 72 -6.42 -4.42 -16.62
C GLY A 72 -5.18 -3.94 -15.86
N ASP A 73 -5.29 -3.77 -14.54
CA ASP A 73 -4.18 -3.35 -13.68
C ASP A 73 -3.42 -4.56 -13.12
N ASP A 74 -2.13 -4.36 -12.80
CA ASP A 74 -1.31 -5.39 -12.15
C ASP A 74 -1.54 -5.40 -10.64
N PRO A 75 -1.89 -6.54 -10.01
CA PRO A 75 -2.02 -6.62 -8.56
C PRO A 75 -0.71 -6.25 -7.84
N LEU A 76 -0.74 -5.08 -7.20
CA LEU A 76 0.40 -4.36 -6.60
C LEU A 76 1.17 -5.12 -5.50
N THR A 77 0.69 -6.25 -4.97
CA THR A 77 1.39 -6.92 -3.85
C THR A 77 1.12 -8.42 -3.76
N SER A 78 2.19 -9.20 -3.94
CA SER A 78 2.22 -10.63 -3.62
C SER A 78 2.31 -10.94 -2.12
N PHE A 79 2.49 -9.93 -1.24
CA PHE A 79 2.74 -10.16 0.19
C PHE A 79 1.61 -10.94 0.86
N GLY A 80 0.35 -10.57 0.63
CA GLY A 80 -0.79 -11.29 1.19
C GLY A 80 -0.78 -12.77 0.82
N TYR A 81 -0.39 -13.11 -0.41
CA TYR A 81 -0.28 -14.48 -0.89
C TYR A 81 0.92 -15.25 -0.34
N LYS A 82 1.89 -14.58 0.29
CA LYS A 82 3.01 -15.26 0.99
C LYS A 82 2.58 -15.85 2.32
N LEU A 83 1.50 -15.35 2.93
CA LEU A 83 0.94 -15.83 4.21
C LEU A 83 0.17 -17.15 4.01
N THR A 84 0.85 -18.15 3.46
CA THR A 84 0.30 -19.44 3.03
C THR A 84 -0.12 -20.35 4.20
N ASP A 85 0.29 -20.01 5.42
CA ASP A 85 0.00 -20.72 6.66
C ASP A 85 -1.23 -20.20 7.41
N LEU A 86 -1.83 -19.10 6.94
CA LEU A 86 -3.02 -18.51 7.54
C LEU A 86 -4.30 -18.85 6.77
N LYS A 87 -5.40 -19.01 7.50
CA LYS A 87 -6.77 -19.10 6.98
C LYS A 87 -7.51 -17.78 7.20
N GLU A 88 -8.66 -17.65 6.54
CA GLU A 88 -9.58 -16.52 6.74
C GLU A 88 -9.87 -16.32 8.24
N GLY A 89 -9.69 -15.09 8.72
CA GLY A 89 -9.95 -14.71 10.10
C GLY A 89 -8.84 -15.04 11.10
N ASP A 90 -7.78 -15.74 10.71
CA ASP A 90 -6.64 -15.99 11.59
C ASP A 90 -5.91 -14.69 11.93
N LEU A 91 -5.32 -14.63 13.13
CA LEU A 91 -4.47 -13.50 13.52
C LEU A 91 -3.21 -13.48 12.65
N ILE A 92 -2.87 -12.31 12.09
CA ILE A 92 -1.70 -12.14 11.22
C ILE A 92 -0.41 -12.52 11.96
N SER A 93 -0.33 -12.21 13.26
CA SER A 93 0.82 -12.51 14.13
C SER A 93 1.10 -14.00 14.32
N LYS A 94 0.23 -14.90 13.86
CA LYS A 94 0.46 -16.35 13.91
C LYS A 94 1.24 -16.86 12.70
N SER A 95 1.42 -16.05 11.66
CA SER A 95 2.18 -16.48 10.49
C SER A 95 3.66 -16.56 10.80
N LYS A 96 4.35 -17.56 10.25
CA LYS A 96 5.82 -17.66 10.28
C LYS A 96 6.53 -16.71 9.32
N PHE A 97 5.76 -15.98 8.50
CA PHE A 97 6.26 -15.05 7.48
C PHE A 97 6.16 -13.58 7.89
N VAL A 98 5.66 -13.31 9.09
CA VAL A 98 5.53 -11.98 9.73
C VAL A 98 6.44 -11.95 10.94
#